data_AF-A0A352MTZ7-F1
#
_entry.id   AF-A0A352MTZ7-F1
#
_cell.length_a   1.000
_cell.length_b   1.000
_cell.length_c   1.000
_cell.angle_alpha   90.00
_cell.angle_beta   90.00
_cell.angle_gamma   90.00
#
_symmetry.space_group_name_H-M   'P 1'
#
loop_
_entity.id
_entity.type
_entity.pdbx_description
1 polymer ?
#
loop_
_entity_poly.entity_id
_entity_poly.type
_entity_poly.pdbx_seq_one_letter_code
_entity_poly.pdbx_strand_id
1 'polypeptide(L)'
;MENLHGKHFSITDPKEVNTVIYQINKTEKEFLDNSPKFTVERLDYIEELRGDNKKKTFFVDNPLEEGNQLVILSFAKEKVVVNMGLLDGDKVKISKKPVPIKFDTLYTENESDFKEFTYTPNLKRPISIIDPETAEEIKPVVFFNKETNEVKGKCKLKPYKSYFAFEIREDKKD
;
A
#
# COMPACT_ATOMS: atom_id res chain seq x y z
N MET A 1 -26.87 -13.81 -2.03
CA MET A 1 -26.43 -12.43 -2.28
C MET A 1 -25.32 -12.17 -1.29
N GLU A 2 -24.06 -12.10 -1.75
CA GLU A 2 -23.00 -11.55 -0.90
C GLU A 2 -23.39 -10.10 -0.62
N ASN A 3 -23.68 -9.79 0.64
CA ASN A 3 -23.88 -8.41 1.05
C ASN A 3 -22.51 -7.73 0.89
N LEU A 4 -22.31 -6.98 -0.20
CA LEU A 4 -21.21 -6.02 -0.32
C LEU A 4 -21.41 -4.93 0.73
N HIS A 5 -21.04 -5.23 1.98
CA HIS A 5 -21.11 -4.29 3.08
C HIS A 5 -19.78 -3.54 3.12
N GLY A 6 -19.68 -2.43 2.39
CA GLY A 6 -18.50 -1.57 2.45
C GLY A 6 -18.43 -0.81 3.78
N LYS A 7 -17.21 -0.49 4.22
CA LYS A 7 -16.97 0.44 5.34
C LYS A 7 -16.23 1.67 4.86
N HIS A 8 -16.36 2.76 5.62
CA HIS A 8 -15.60 3.97 5.33
C HIS A 8 -15.21 4.66 6.62
N PHE A 9 -14.15 5.46 6.54
CA PHE A 9 -13.71 6.33 7.63
C PHE A 9 -13.04 7.57 7.03
N SER A 10 -13.00 8.65 7.81
CA SER A 10 -12.39 9.89 7.35
C SER A 10 -11.17 10.26 8.17
N ILE A 11 -10.20 10.88 7.49
CA ILE A 11 -9.08 11.60 8.10
C ILE A 11 -9.10 13.05 7.59
N THR A 12 -8.49 13.95 8.33
CA THR A 12 -8.32 15.34 7.91
C THR A 12 -6.84 15.61 7.77
N ASP A 13 -6.40 15.86 6.54
CA ASP A 13 -5.05 16.26 6.23
C ASP A 13 -4.92 17.78 6.42
N PRO A 14 -3.93 18.24 7.21
CA PRO A 14 -3.52 19.64 7.21
C PRO A 14 -3.02 20.08 5.84
N LYS A 15 -2.91 21.39 5.64
CA LYS A 15 -2.27 21.97 4.45
C LYS A 15 -0.88 21.34 4.23
N GLU A 16 -0.56 21.01 2.97
CA GLU A 16 0.71 20.40 2.55
C GLU A 16 0.95 18.96 3.05
N VAL A 17 -0.05 18.33 3.67
CA VAL A 17 -0.04 16.89 3.98
C VAL A 17 -0.94 16.18 2.99
N ASN A 18 -0.48 15.03 2.51
CA ASN A 18 -1.26 14.15 1.66
C ASN A 18 -1.16 12.73 2.20
N THR A 19 -2.25 12.23 2.76
CA THR A 19 -2.32 10.87 3.29
C THR A 19 -2.89 9.90 2.26
N VAL A 20 -2.27 8.74 2.17
CA VAL A 20 -2.76 7.55 1.45
C VAL A 20 -2.76 6.36 2.38
N ILE A 21 -3.68 5.43 2.16
CA ILE A 21 -3.85 4.27 3.04
C ILE A 21 -3.87 3.01 2.20
N TYR A 22 -3.18 1.99 2.71
CA TYR A 22 -3.17 0.65 2.13
C TYR A 22 -3.75 -0.34 3.12
N GLN A 23 -4.60 -1.24 2.65
CA GLN A 23 -4.99 -2.43 3.39
C GLN A 23 -3.93 -3.51 3.23
N ILE A 24 -3.58 -4.18 4.33
CA ILE A 24 -2.76 -5.39 4.32
C ILE A 24 -3.69 -6.60 4.30
N ASN A 25 -3.46 -7.48 3.33
CA ASN A 25 -4.19 -8.72 3.15
C ASN A 25 -3.25 -9.91 3.34
N LYS A 26 -3.78 -11.01 3.89
CA LYS A 26 -3.09 -12.29 3.91
C LYS A 26 -3.43 -13.04 2.63
N THR A 27 -2.42 -13.57 1.96
CA THR A 27 -2.62 -14.38 0.75
C THR A 27 -3.36 -15.67 1.08
N GLU A 28 -4.29 -16.05 0.20
CA GLU A 28 -5.10 -17.25 0.33
C GLU A 28 -4.21 -18.51 0.35
N LYS A 29 -4.60 -19.51 1.14
CA LYS A 29 -3.76 -20.69 1.41
C LYS A 29 -3.32 -21.42 0.14
N GLU A 30 -4.20 -21.48 -0.86
CA GLU A 30 -3.94 -22.13 -2.14
C GLU A 30 -2.84 -21.46 -2.98
N PHE A 31 -2.50 -20.20 -2.69
CA PHE A 31 -1.48 -19.46 -3.43
C PHE A 31 -0.16 -19.31 -2.67
N LEU A 32 -0.08 -19.71 -1.39
CA LEU A 32 1.06 -19.40 -0.51
C LEU A 32 2.40 -20.00 -0.96
N ASP A 33 2.41 -21.17 -1.61
CA ASP A 33 3.66 -21.89 -1.91
C ASP A 33 4.60 -21.10 -2.83
N ASN A 34 4.04 -20.33 -3.77
CA ASN A 34 4.80 -19.56 -4.77
C ASN A 34 4.45 -18.06 -4.75
N SER A 35 3.79 -17.57 -3.70
CA SER A 35 3.34 -16.19 -3.62
C SER A 35 3.81 -15.51 -2.33
N PRO A 36 3.91 -14.17 -2.32
CA PRO A 36 4.10 -13.44 -1.07
C PRO A 36 3.01 -13.79 -0.06
N LYS A 37 3.38 -13.92 1.21
CA LYS A 37 2.43 -14.23 2.31
C LYS A 37 1.43 -13.11 2.58
N PHE A 38 1.87 -11.87 2.39
CA PHE A 38 1.06 -10.67 2.58
C PHE A 38 1.02 -9.86 1.29
N THR A 39 -0.09 -9.18 1.07
CA THR A 39 -0.26 -8.26 -0.06
C THR A 39 -0.81 -6.93 0.44
N VAL A 40 -0.63 -5.88 -0.36
CA VAL A 40 -1.08 -4.54 -0.06
C VAL A 40 -1.98 -4.01 -1.16
N GLU A 41 -3.00 -3.27 -0.78
CA GLU A 41 -3.97 -2.68 -1.70
C GLU A 41 -4.29 -1.25 -1.28
N ARG A 42 -4.11 -0.30 -2.20
CA ARG A 42 -4.40 1.11 -1.95
C ARG A 42 -5.90 1.29 -1.81
N LEU A 43 -6.34 1.95 -0.74
CA LEU A 43 -7.75 2.28 -0.54
C LEU A 43 -8.14 3.46 -1.44
N ASP A 44 -9.32 3.35 -2.05
CA ASP A 44 -9.97 4.46 -2.73
C ASP A 44 -10.48 5.48 -1.73
N TYR A 45 -10.55 6.74 -2.16
CA TYR A 45 -11.03 7.83 -1.33
C TYR A 45 -11.69 8.94 -2.14
N ILE A 46 -12.55 9.69 -1.47
CA ILE A 46 -13.01 11.00 -1.92
C ILE A 46 -12.39 12.10 -1.06
N GLU A 47 -12.16 13.26 -1.65
CA GLU A 47 -11.58 14.43 -0.97
C GLU A 47 -12.55 15.62 -0.99
N GLU A 48 -12.70 16.27 0.16
CA GLU A 48 -13.45 17.52 0.34
C GLU A 48 -12.52 18.59 0.92
N LEU A 49 -12.49 19.78 0.31
CA LEU A 49 -11.77 20.92 0.88
C LEU A 49 -12.56 21.52 2.05
N ARG A 50 -11.91 21.73 3.20
CA ARG A 50 -12.46 22.33 4.41
C ARG A 50 -11.54 23.44 4.91
N GLY A 51 -11.71 24.64 4.37
CA GLY A 51 -10.78 25.75 4.58
C GLY A 51 -9.43 25.42 3.94
N ASP A 52 -8.34 25.49 4.71
CA ASP A 52 -7.00 25.08 4.28
C ASP A 52 -6.74 23.57 4.40
N ASN A 53 -7.65 22.82 5.03
CA ASN A 53 -7.50 21.38 5.26
C ASN A 53 -8.26 20.56 4.22
N LYS A 54 -7.87 19.30 4.06
CA LYS A 54 -8.55 18.33 3.17
C LYS A 54 -9.12 17.20 3.99
N LYS A 55 -10.44 17.01 3.96
CA LYS A 55 -11.07 15.83 4.54
C LYS A 55 -11.08 14.73 3.48
N LYS A 56 -10.40 13.62 3.77
CA LYS A 56 -10.42 12.42 2.92
C LYS A 56 -11.27 11.35 3.56
N THR A 57 -12.18 10.76 2.80
CA THR A 57 -12.99 9.61 3.23
C THR A 57 -12.55 8.40 2.43
N PHE A 58 -11.98 7.42 3.12
CA PHE A 58 -11.46 6.17 2.55
C PHE A 58 -12.51 5.08 2.62
N PHE A 59 -12.52 4.21 1.61
CA PHE A 59 -13.46 3.10 1.50
C PHE A 59 -12.71 1.77 1.62
N VAL A 60 -13.33 0.83 2.32
CA VAL A 60 -12.85 -0.54 2.50
C VAL A 60 -13.95 -1.48 2.02
N ASP A 61 -13.65 -2.19 0.94
CA ASP A 61 -14.52 -3.21 0.38
C ASP A 61 -14.31 -4.53 1.11
N ASN A 62 -15.39 -5.29 1.31
CA ASN A 62 -15.39 -6.60 1.96
C ASN A 62 -14.61 -6.60 3.30
N PRO A 63 -14.98 -5.73 4.26
CA PRO A 63 -14.32 -5.63 5.55
C PRO A 63 -14.41 -6.95 6.32
N LEU A 64 -13.33 -7.29 7.01
CA LEU A 64 -13.26 -8.52 7.80
C LEU A 64 -13.93 -8.34 9.16
N GLU A 65 -14.55 -9.40 9.68
CA GLU A 65 -15.16 -9.37 11.02
C GLU A 65 -14.13 -9.07 12.12
N GLU A 66 -12.91 -9.61 11.98
CA GLU A 66 -11.79 -9.38 12.90
C GLU A 66 -11.12 -8.01 12.72
N GLY A 67 -11.58 -7.23 11.74
CA GLY A 67 -11.01 -5.95 11.35
C GLY A 67 -9.90 -6.04 10.29
N ASN A 68 -9.64 -4.91 9.63
CA ASN A 68 -8.70 -4.81 8.52
C ASN A 68 -7.42 -4.10 8.97
N GLN A 69 -6.26 -4.70 8.72
CA GLN A 69 -4.97 -4.06 8.99
C GLN A 69 -4.68 -2.99 7.92
N LEU A 70 -4.23 -1.83 8.35
CA LEU A 70 -3.96 -0.67 7.51
C LEU A 70 -2.53 -0.17 7.68
N VAL A 71 -1.90 0.25 6.58
CA VAL A 71 -0.72 1.11 6.55
C VAL A 71 -1.19 2.51 6.16
N ILE A 72 -0.96 3.48 7.03
CA ILE A 72 -1.32 4.88 6.82
C ILE A 72 -0.03 5.65 6.57
N LEU A 73 0.11 6.20 5.36
CA LEU A 73 1.27 6.95 4.92
C LEU A 73 0.89 8.41 4.73
N SER A 74 1.36 9.28 5.62
CA SER A 74 1.15 10.73 5.51
C SER A 74 2.41 11.39 4.96
N PHE A 75 2.33 11.85 3.72
CA PHE A 75 3.40 12.55 3.02
C PHE A 75 3.36 14.03 3.38
N ALA A 76 4.45 14.53 3.94
CA ALA A 76 4.71 15.94 4.14
C ALA A 76 5.98 16.33 3.37
N LYS A 77 6.22 17.63 3.20
CA LYS A 77 7.31 18.17 2.35
C LYS A 77 8.67 17.48 2.49
N GLU A 78 9.07 17.09 3.70
CA GLU A 78 10.42 16.55 3.98
C GLU A 78 10.40 15.17 4.65
N LYS A 79 9.22 14.61 4.91
CA LYS A 79 9.11 13.34 5.65
C LYS A 79 7.84 12.59 5.31
N VAL A 80 7.93 11.27 5.42
CA VAL A 80 6.79 10.37 5.40
C VAL A 80 6.56 9.86 6.81
N VAL A 81 5.37 10.11 7.35
CA VAL A 81 4.95 9.52 8.63
C VAL A 81 4.22 8.23 8.32
N VAL A 82 4.72 7.12 8.89
CA VAL A 82 4.11 5.80 8.73
C VAL A 82 3.43 5.41 10.04
N ASN A 83 2.14 5.13 9.96
CA ASN A 83 1.37 4.57 11.07
C ASN A 83 0.72 3.26 10.65
N MET A 84 0.65 2.32 11.59
CA MET A 84 -0.13 1.09 11.42
C MET A 84 -1.50 1.28 12.05
N GLY A 85 -2.55 0.80 11.39
CA GLY A 85 -3.93 0.90 11.85
C GLY A 85 -4.63 -0.45 11.86
N LEU A 86 -5.69 -0.55 12.65
CA LEU A 86 -6.71 -1.59 12.56
C LEU A 86 -8.08 -0.91 12.42
N LEU A 87 -8.79 -1.19 11.34
CA LEU A 87 -10.19 -0.83 11.18
C LEU A 87 -11.04 -1.89 11.89
N ASP A 88 -11.63 -1.54 13.03
CA ASP A 88 -12.44 -2.41 13.86
C ASP A 88 -13.81 -1.77 14.08
N GLY A 89 -14.87 -2.45 13.61
CA GLY A 89 -16.18 -1.81 13.47
C GLY A 89 -16.06 -0.58 12.57
N ASP A 90 -16.39 0.59 13.12
CA ASP A 90 -16.43 1.87 12.41
C ASP A 90 -15.28 2.79 12.87
N LYS A 91 -14.28 2.23 13.55
CA LYS A 91 -13.20 2.98 14.20
C LYS A 91 -11.85 2.49 13.71
N VAL A 92 -10.99 3.44 13.36
CA VAL A 92 -9.57 3.15 13.11
C VAL A 92 -8.80 3.32 14.41
N LYS A 93 -8.14 2.24 14.85
CA LYS A 93 -7.24 2.23 16.01
C LYS A 93 -5.81 2.21 15.52
N ILE A 94 -4.98 3.15 15.97
CA ILE A 94 -3.55 3.14 15.67
C ILE A 94 -2.89 2.00 16.46
N SER A 95 -2.24 1.10 15.74
CA SER A 95 -1.57 -0.06 16.30
C SER A 95 -0.13 0.26 16.65
N LYS A 96 0.30 -0.17 17.84
CA LYS A 96 1.72 -0.21 18.24
C LYS A 96 2.36 -1.57 17.95
N LYS A 97 1.60 -2.55 17.45
CA LYS A 97 2.15 -3.88 17.15
C LYS A 97 3.10 -3.75 15.96
N PRO A 98 4.35 -4.22 16.08
CA PRO A 98 5.27 -4.24 14.95
C PRO A 98 4.71 -5.14 13.85
N VAL A 99 4.69 -4.61 12.64
CA VAL A 99 4.46 -5.38 11.41
C VAL A 99 5.79 -5.40 10.66
N PRO A 100 6.23 -6.54 10.12
CA PRO A 100 7.45 -6.65 9.31
C PRO A 100 7.34 -5.86 8.00
N ILE A 101 7.51 -4.55 8.10
CA ILE A 101 7.47 -3.62 6.97
C ILE A 101 8.89 -3.12 6.70
N LYS A 102 9.34 -3.27 5.45
CA LYS A 102 10.58 -2.69 4.96
C LYS A 102 10.27 -1.41 4.21
N PHE A 103 11.00 -0.35 4.51
CA PHE A 103 10.95 0.91 3.76
C PHE A 103 12.27 1.13 3.03
N ASP A 104 12.19 1.60 1.79
CA ASP A 104 13.34 1.99 0.99
C ASP A 104 13.07 3.35 0.33
N THR A 105 14.11 4.19 0.26
CA THR A 105 14.10 5.39 -0.59
C THR A 105 14.87 5.08 -1.86
N LEU A 106 14.22 5.28 -3.00
CA LEU A 106 14.73 4.90 -4.31
C LEU A 106 15.06 6.16 -5.09
N TYR A 107 16.33 6.36 -5.43
CA TYR A 107 16.77 7.45 -6.30
C TYR A 107 17.47 6.87 -7.52
N THR A 108 17.20 7.43 -8.69
CA THR A 108 17.85 7.01 -9.95
C THR A 108 18.24 8.23 -10.76
N GLU A 109 19.48 8.27 -11.25
CA GLU A 109 19.98 9.34 -12.13
C GLU A 109 19.50 9.15 -13.58
N ASN A 110 19.29 7.89 -13.99
CA ASN A 110 18.83 7.52 -15.32
C ASN A 110 17.44 6.89 -15.27
N GLU A 111 16.74 6.83 -16.40
CA GLU A 111 15.52 6.01 -16.50
C GLU A 111 15.91 4.53 -16.27
N SER A 112 15.24 3.88 -15.31
CA SER A 112 15.52 2.48 -14.98
C SER A 112 14.24 1.72 -14.65
N ASP A 113 14.23 0.44 -15.05
CA ASP A 113 13.30 -0.53 -14.49
C ASP A 113 13.77 -0.84 -13.06
N PHE A 114 12.97 -0.46 -12.07
CA PHE A 114 13.28 -0.65 -10.66
C PHE A 114 12.38 -1.72 -10.02
N LYS A 115 13.07 -2.62 -9.30
CA LYS A 115 12.62 -3.80 -8.55
C LYS A 115 11.60 -4.68 -9.27
N GLU A 116 12.05 -5.85 -9.70
CA GLU A 116 11.18 -6.97 -10.05
C GLU A 116 10.64 -7.63 -8.77
N PHE A 117 9.34 -7.87 -8.72
CA PHE A 117 8.69 -8.56 -7.60
C PHE A 117 7.57 -9.49 -8.09
N THR A 118 7.33 -10.54 -7.33
CA THR A 118 6.31 -11.56 -7.64
C THR A 118 4.92 -11.10 -7.23
N TYR A 119 3.95 -11.40 -8.07
CA TYR A 119 2.52 -11.25 -7.81
C TYR A 119 1.91 -12.58 -7.42
N THR A 120 0.84 -12.53 -6.63
CA THR A 120 -0.08 -13.66 -6.51
C THR A 120 -0.81 -13.91 -7.85
N PRO A 121 -1.36 -15.12 -8.09
CA PRO A 121 -2.14 -15.39 -9.30
C PRO A 121 -3.34 -14.45 -9.51
N ASN A 122 -3.93 -13.93 -8.42
CA ASN A 122 -5.00 -12.92 -8.45
C ASN A 122 -4.49 -11.47 -8.54
N LEU A 123 -3.26 -11.26 -9.03
CA LEU A 123 -2.65 -9.95 -9.31
C LEU A 123 -2.50 -9.02 -8.09
N LYS A 124 -2.28 -9.58 -6.90
CA LYS A 124 -1.92 -8.83 -5.69
C LYS A 124 -0.41 -8.90 -5.45
N ARG A 125 0.13 -7.92 -4.73
CA ARG A 125 1.59 -7.74 -4.53
C ARG A 125 1.92 -7.31 -3.10
N PRO A 126 3.13 -7.57 -2.58
CA PRO A 126 3.52 -7.22 -1.21
C PRO A 126 4.08 -5.80 -1.07
N ILE A 127 4.32 -5.13 -2.20
CA ILE A 127 5.07 -3.88 -2.31
C ILE A 127 4.28 -2.82 -3.06
N SER A 128 4.49 -1.56 -2.66
CA SER A 128 4.06 -0.40 -3.43
C SER A 128 5.20 0.62 -3.50
N ILE A 129 5.25 1.36 -4.61
CA ILE A 129 6.21 2.45 -4.86
C ILE A 129 5.41 3.70 -5.11
N ILE A 130 5.73 4.76 -4.38
CA ILE A 130 4.97 6.01 -4.32
C ILE A 130 5.92 7.17 -4.59
N ASP A 131 5.45 8.11 -5.41
CA ASP A 131 6.08 9.41 -5.55
C ASP A 131 5.78 10.26 -4.30
N PRO A 132 6.78 10.57 -3.46
CA PRO A 132 6.55 11.25 -2.19
C PRO A 132 6.09 12.71 -2.36
N GLU A 133 6.29 13.32 -3.53
CA GLU A 133 5.85 14.70 -3.79
C GLU A 133 4.36 14.77 -4.09
N THR A 134 3.84 13.78 -4.82
CA THR A 134 2.45 13.75 -5.28
C THR A 134 1.58 12.80 -4.45
N ALA A 135 2.19 11.94 -3.65
CA ALA A 135 1.59 10.78 -3.01
C ALA A 135 0.92 9.81 -4.00
N GLU A 136 1.31 9.84 -5.27
CA GLU A 136 0.78 8.94 -6.28
C GLU A 136 1.60 7.65 -6.39
N GLU A 137 0.87 6.53 -6.49
CA GLU A 137 1.45 5.22 -6.69
C GLU A 137 1.95 5.05 -8.13
N ILE A 138 3.18 4.57 -8.26
CA ILE A 138 3.75 4.16 -9.54
C ILE A 138 3.17 2.81 -9.91
N LYS A 139 2.29 2.80 -10.91
CA LYS A 139 1.65 1.57 -11.42
C LYS A 139 2.70 0.64 -12.02
N PRO A 140 2.85 -0.60 -11.51
CA PRO A 140 3.80 -1.55 -12.07
C PRO A 140 3.32 -2.10 -13.42
N VAL A 141 4.28 -2.42 -14.29
CA VAL A 141 4.03 -3.20 -15.51
C VAL A 141 4.07 -4.67 -15.13
N VAL A 142 2.96 -5.37 -15.32
CA VAL A 142 2.82 -6.80 -15.03
C VAL A 142 3.15 -7.63 -16.25
N PHE A 143 3.90 -8.72 -16.07
CA PHE A 143 4.27 -9.65 -17.12
C PHE A 143 4.37 -11.08 -16.57
N PHE A 144 4.25 -12.06 -17.47
CA PHE A 144 4.40 -13.48 -17.13
C PHE A 144 5.84 -13.94 -17.41
N ASN A 145 6.52 -14.46 -16.40
CA ASN A 145 7.85 -15.03 -16.53
C ASN A 145 7.74 -16.53 -16.88
N LYS A 146 8.10 -16.90 -18.11
CA LYS A 146 8.00 -18.28 -18.60
C LYS A 146 8.99 -19.24 -17.95
N GLU A 147 10.12 -18.75 -17.44
CA GLU A 147 11.16 -19.58 -16.83
C GLU A 147 10.75 -20.03 -15.42
N THR A 148 10.15 -19.13 -14.65
CA THR A 148 9.69 -19.43 -13.29
C THR A 148 8.22 -19.82 -13.21
N ASN A 149 7.45 -19.65 -14.30
CA ASN A 149 6.00 -19.86 -14.36
C ASN A 149 5.23 -18.97 -13.37
N GLU A 150 5.73 -17.74 -13.14
CA GLU A 150 5.18 -16.77 -12.18
C GLU A 150 4.70 -15.50 -12.89
N VAL A 151 3.72 -14.83 -12.26
CA VAL A 151 3.37 -13.45 -12.62
C VAL A 151 4.28 -12.51 -11.85
N LYS A 152 4.96 -11.62 -12.56
CA LYS A 152 5.88 -10.64 -11.99
C LYS A 152 5.48 -9.24 -12.40
N GLY A 153 5.98 -8.25 -11.67
CA GLY A 153 5.91 -6.88 -12.13
C GLY A 153 7.16 -6.08 -11.78
N LYS A 154 7.30 -4.98 -12.50
CA LYS A 154 8.39 -4.03 -12.37
C LYS A 154 7.86 -2.60 -12.51
N CYS A 155 8.48 -1.66 -11.81
CA CYS A 155 8.12 -0.25 -11.93
C CYS A 155 9.16 0.48 -12.77
N LYS A 156 8.71 1.40 -13.62
CA LYS A 156 9.59 2.32 -14.34
C LYS A 156 9.75 3.61 -13.53
N LEU A 157 10.97 3.93 -13.15
CA LEU A 157 11.27 5.15 -12.40
C LEU A 157 11.82 6.22 -13.34
N LYS A 158 11.29 7.44 -13.20
CA LYS A 158 11.82 8.61 -13.92
C LYS A 158 13.17 9.03 -13.33
N PRO A 159 14.11 9.50 -14.16
CA PRO A 159 15.42 10.00 -13.73
C PRO A 159 15.30 11.23 -12.82
N TYR A 160 16.33 11.44 -11.99
CA TYR A 160 16.50 12.56 -11.07
C TYR A 160 15.33 12.76 -10.09
N LYS A 161 14.66 11.64 -9.75
CA LYS A 161 13.50 11.64 -8.85
C LYS A 161 13.64 10.58 -7.77
N SER A 162 13.23 10.95 -6.57
CA SER A 162 13.16 10.05 -5.42
C SER A 162 11.76 9.44 -5.30
N TYR A 163 11.70 8.16 -4.92
CA TYR A 163 10.47 7.42 -4.66
C TYR A 163 10.54 6.77 -3.28
N PHE A 164 9.38 6.66 -2.64
CA PHE A 164 9.20 5.91 -1.40
C PHE A 164 8.65 4.53 -1.73
N ALA A 165 9.36 3.48 -1.33
CA ALA A 165 8.87 2.11 -1.46
C ALA A 165 8.64 1.49 -0.09
N PHE A 166 7.56 0.74 0.06
CA PHE A 166 7.34 -0.08 1.23
C PHE A 166 6.89 -1.49 0.84
N GLU A 167 7.36 -2.47 1.58
CA GLU A 167 7.08 -3.89 1.34
C GLU A 167 6.75 -4.58 2.65
N ILE A 168 5.63 -5.31 2.69
CA ILE A 168 5.30 -6.20 3.81
C ILE A 168 5.99 -7.52 3.59
N ARG A 169 6.92 -7.86 4.47
CA ARG A 169 7.69 -9.11 4.43
C ARG A 169 7.22 -10.04 5.54
N GLU A 170 7.60 -11.30 5.46
CA GLU A 170 7.58 -12.14 6.66
C GLU A 170 8.91 -11.94 7.39
N ASP A 171 8.86 -11.71 8.71
CA ASP A 171 10.07 -11.87 9.52
C ASP A 171 10.50 -13.32 9.36
N LYS A 172 11.61 -13.56 8.66
CA LYS A 172 12.35 -14.79 8.87
C LYS A 172 12.79 -14.72 10.33
N LYS A 173 12.13 -15.50 11.19
CA LYS A 173 12.73 -15.84 12.47
C LYS A 173 14.00 -16.60 12.13
N ASP A 174 15.12 -15.90 12.17
CA ASP A 174 16.44 -16.52 12.29
C ASP A 174 16.51 -17.32 13.60
#